data_AF-A0A3E2VB71-F1
#
_entry.id   AF-A0A3E2VB71-F1
#
_cell.length_a   1.000
_cell.length_b   1.000
_cell.length_c   1.000
_cell.angle_alpha   90.00
_cell.angle_beta   90.00
_cell.angle_gamma   90.00
#
_symmetry.space_group_name_H-M   'P 1'
#
loop_
_entity.id
_entity.type
_entity.pdbx_description
1 polymer ?
#
loop_
_entity_poly.entity_id
_entity_poly.type
_entity_poly.pdbx_seq_one_letter_code
_entity_poly.pdbx_strand_id
1 'polypeptide(L)'
;MTNFDFGTSREAMLRQVDEAGFAVVDANLYLDTHPCDAAAIDYYNQMAQAYRSAADAFEAQFGPLTASANNDTAYWSWVNDPWPWEGGC
;
A
#
# COMPACT_ATOMS: atom_id res chain seq x y z
N MET A 1 4.03 29.66 12.60
CA MET A 1 4.70 28.37 12.83
C MET A 1 3.80 27.30 12.24
N THR A 2 4.04 26.91 11.00
CA THR A 2 3.29 25.82 10.35
C THR A 2 3.98 24.51 10.71
N ASN A 3 3.32 23.69 11.52
CA ASN A 3 3.66 22.30 11.70
C ASN A 3 3.43 21.61 10.35
N PHE A 4 4.50 21.41 9.59
CA PHE A 4 4.45 20.49 8.47
C PHE A 4 4.59 19.08 9.04
N ASP A 5 3.45 18.45 9.25
CA ASP A 5 3.35 17.04 9.48
C ASP A 5 3.65 16.29 8.18
N PHE A 6 4.92 16.25 7.80
CA PHE A 6 5.39 15.51 6.62
C PHE A 6 5.35 13.98 6.84
N GLY A 7 5.03 13.51 8.04
CA GLY A 7 4.97 12.08 8.38
C GLY A 7 3.61 11.43 8.13
N THR A 8 2.54 12.22 8.02
CA THR A 8 1.16 11.72 8.12
C THR A 8 0.23 12.22 7.00
N SER A 9 0.77 12.86 5.95
CA SER A 9 -0.06 13.28 4.80
C SER A 9 -0.57 12.06 4.03
N ARG A 10 -1.76 12.18 3.42
CA ARG A 10 -2.36 11.13 2.59
C ARG A 10 -1.38 10.65 1.51
N GLU A 11 -0.71 11.59 0.84
CA GLU A 11 0.26 11.30 -0.22
C GLU A 11 1.49 10.57 0.31
N ALA A 12 2.00 10.95 1.49
CA ALA A 12 3.15 10.30 2.09
C ALA A 12 2.82 8.85 2.50
N MET A 13 1.63 8.63 3.05
CA MET A 13 1.18 7.27 3.42
C MET A 13 0.89 6.42 2.18
N LEU A 14 0.24 6.98 1.16
CA LEU A 14 0.00 6.28 -0.10
C LEU A 14 1.32 5.90 -0.77
N ARG A 15 2.31 6.81 -0.76
CA ARG A 15 3.64 6.53 -1.28
C ARG A 15 4.33 5.36 -0.56
N GLN A 16 4.17 5.23 0.76
CA GLN A 16 4.71 4.08 1.49
C GLN A 16 4.06 2.76 1.06
N VAL A 17 2.74 2.79 0.81
CA VAL A 17 2.01 1.64 0.26
C VAL A 17 2.55 1.28 -1.13
N ASP A 18 2.70 2.28 -2.00
CA ASP A 18 3.17 2.07 -3.38
C ASP A 18 4.60 1.53 -3.43
N GLU A 19 5.52 2.11 -2.65
CA GLU A 19 6.93 1.67 -2.60
C GLU A 19 7.06 0.23 -2.07
N ALA A 20 6.34 -0.10 -0.99
CA ALA A 20 6.34 -1.45 -0.45
C ALA A 20 5.66 -2.45 -1.41
N GLY A 21 4.55 -2.05 -2.04
CA GLY A 21 3.84 -2.87 -3.02
C GLY A 21 4.68 -3.16 -4.26
N PHE A 22 5.42 -2.17 -4.76
CA PHE A 22 6.37 -2.35 -5.84
C PHE A 22 7.47 -3.36 -5.45
N ALA A 23 8.05 -3.22 -4.25
CA ALA A 23 9.09 -4.13 -3.78
C ALA A 23 8.61 -5.59 -3.66
N VAL A 24 7.34 -5.82 -3.28
CA VAL A 24 6.72 -7.15 -3.29
C VAL A 24 6.65 -7.74 -4.69
N VAL A 25 6.19 -6.94 -5.67
CA VAL A 25 6.08 -7.38 -7.07
C VAL A 25 7.46 -7.68 -7.65
N ASP A 26 8.43 -6.79 -7.44
CA ASP A 26 9.79 -6.95 -7.94
C ASP A 26 10.47 -8.21 -7.37
N ALA A 27 10.34 -8.44 -6.06
CA ALA A 27 10.85 -9.65 -5.42
C ALA A 27 10.17 -10.94 -5.94
N ASN A 28 8.87 -10.89 -6.22
CA ASN A 28 8.14 -12.01 -6.81
C ASN A 28 8.69 -12.34 -8.22
N LEU A 29 8.84 -11.33 -9.07
CA LEU A 29 9.40 -11.50 -10.42
C LEU A 29 10.83 -12.06 -10.39
N TYR A 30 11.64 -11.67 -9.40
CA TYR A 30 12.96 -12.27 -9.21
C TYR A 30 12.86 -13.77 -8.86
N LEU A 31 11.99 -14.11 -7.91
CA LEU A 31 11.78 -15.48 -7.42
C LEU A 31 11.23 -16.44 -8.49
N ASP A 32 10.50 -15.95 -9.49
CA ASP A 32 10.08 -16.75 -10.65
C ASP A 32 11.26 -17.45 -11.35
N THR A 33 12.45 -16.83 -11.30
CA THR A 33 13.68 -17.37 -11.90
C THR A 33 14.67 -17.93 -10.86
N HIS A 34 14.49 -17.61 -9.58
CA HIS A 34 15.37 -18.03 -8.47
C HIS A 34 14.56 -18.58 -7.28
N PRO A 35 13.75 -19.65 -7.46
CA PRO A 35 12.75 -20.07 -6.46
C PRO A 35 13.33 -20.63 -5.15
N CYS A 36 14.63 -20.92 -5.11
CA CYS A 36 15.32 -21.47 -3.93
C CYS A 36 16.19 -20.43 -3.21
N ASP A 37 16.19 -19.17 -3.63
CA ASP A 37 16.97 -18.11 -2.97
C ASP A 37 16.28 -17.70 -1.66
N ALA A 38 16.82 -18.19 -0.54
CA ALA A 38 16.28 -17.92 0.79
C ALA A 38 16.29 -16.42 1.15
N ALA A 39 17.29 -15.66 0.70
CA ALA A 39 17.38 -14.23 1.00
C ALA A 39 16.29 -13.45 0.24
N ALA A 40 16.02 -13.81 -1.01
CA ALA A 40 14.94 -13.23 -1.78
C ALA A 40 13.55 -13.58 -1.22
N ILE A 41 13.36 -14.81 -0.72
CA ILE A 41 12.13 -15.22 -0.02
C ILE A 41 11.93 -14.40 1.26
N ASP A 42 12.97 -14.24 2.07
CA ASP A 42 12.90 -13.45 3.30
C ASP A 42 12.61 -11.98 3.02
N TYR A 43 13.23 -11.42 1.98
CA TYR A 43 12.96 -10.05 1.53
C TYR A 43 11.52 -9.88 1.06
N TYR A 44 11.00 -10.79 0.22
CA TYR A 44 9.60 -10.79 -0.22
C TYR A 44 8.65 -10.78 0.99
N ASN A 45 8.88 -11.66 1.97
CA ASN A 45 8.03 -11.75 3.16
C ASN A 45 8.04 -10.46 4.00
N GLN A 46 9.22 -9.85 4.17
CA GLN A 46 9.37 -8.57 4.86
C GLN A 46 8.61 -7.45 4.15
N MET A 47 8.77 -7.33 2.83
CA MET A 47 8.08 -6.30 2.05
C MET A 47 6.58 -6.54 1.99
N ALA A 48 6.13 -7.79 1.93
CA ALA A 48 4.71 -8.12 1.96
C ALA A 48 4.08 -7.73 3.31
N GLN A 49 4.82 -7.87 4.41
CA GLN A 49 4.37 -7.39 5.72
C GLN A 49 4.36 -5.86 5.80
N ALA A 50 5.38 -5.19 5.27
CA ALA A 50 5.44 -3.74 5.21
C ALA A 50 4.27 -3.17 4.39
N TYR A 51 3.99 -3.74 3.23
CA TYR A 51 2.85 -3.38 2.38
C TYR A 51 1.51 -3.50 3.12
N ARG A 52 1.25 -4.65 3.76
CA ARG A 52 0.02 -4.84 4.55
C ARG A 52 -0.11 -3.80 5.65
N SER A 53 0.97 -3.56 6.40
CA SER A 53 0.97 -2.61 7.51
C SER A 53 0.73 -1.17 7.03
N ALA A 54 1.34 -0.78 5.91
CA ALA A 54 1.14 0.54 5.32
C ALA A 54 -0.28 0.71 4.76
N ALA A 55 -0.81 -0.33 4.10
CA ALA A 55 -2.16 -0.33 3.56
C ALA A 55 -3.19 -0.21 4.69
N ASP A 56 -3.07 -1.03 5.74
CA ASP A 56 -3.94 -0.97 6.92
C ASP A 56 -3.91 0.42 7.57
N ALA A 57 -2.71 1.01 7.71
CA ALA A 57 -2.56 2.34 8.30
C ALA A 57 -3.17 3.45 7.43
N PHE A 58 -3.07 3.34 6.10
CA PHE A 58 -3.70 4.27 5.16
C PHE A 58 -5.22 4.13 5.21
N GLU A 59 -5.72 2.90 5.08
CA GLU A 59 -7.17 2.61 5.00
C GLU A 59 -7.90 3.01 6.29
N ALA A 60 -7.26 2.85 7.44
CA ALA A 60 -7.80 3.30 8.73
C ALA A 60 -8.03 4.82 8.79
N GLN A 61 -7.35 5.61 7.97
CA GLN A 61 -7.44 7.08 7.99
C GLN A 61 -8.18 7.66 6.79
N PHE A 62 -8.03 7.05 5.61
CA PHE A 62 -8.46 7.64 4.35
C PHE A 62 -9.43 6.75 3.56
N GLY A 63 -9.84 5.59 4.08
CA GLY A 63 -10.74 4.67 3.39
C GLY A 63 -10.04 3.65 2.49
N PRO A 64 -10.81 2.71 1.91
CA PRO A 64 -10.27 1.51 1.28
C PRO A 64 -9.43 1.81 0.03
N LEU A 65 -8.28 1.16 -0.11
CA LEU A 65 -7.40 1.24 -1.29
C LEU A 65 -7.83 0.30 -2.41
N THR A 66 -8.65 -0.70 -2.09
CA THR A 66 -9.23 -1.63 -3.07
C THR A 66 -10.70 -1.88 -2.77
N ALA A 67 -11.48 -2.22 -3.80
CA ALA A 67 -12.88 -2.61 -3.62
C ALA A 67 -13.06 -3.78 -2.63
N SER A 68 -12.11 -4.73 -2.61
CA SER A 68 -12.13 -5.87 -1.68
C SER A 68 -11.86 -5.49 -0.22
N ALA A 69 -11.23 -4.35 0.03
CA ALA A 69 -10.98 -3.85 1.38
C ALA A 69 -12.17 -3.07 1.95
N ASN A 70 -13.21 -2.78 1.17
CA ASN A 70 -14.41 -2.10 1.67
C ASN A 70 -15.16 -2.99 2.67
N ASN A 71 -15.13 -2.59 3.93
CA ASN A 71 -15.86 -3.22 5.03
C ASN A 71 -17.14 -2.46 5.43
N ASP A 72 -17.42 -1.31 4.81
CA ASP A 72 -18.64 -0.54 5.06
C ASP A 72 -19.86 -1.28 4.48
N THR A 73 -20.80 -1.59 5.37
CA THR A 73 -22.04 -2.32 5.08
C THR A 73 -23.23 -1.40 4.79
N ALA A 74 -23.12 -0.11 5.10
CA ALA A 74 -24.16 0.89 4.92
C ALA A 74 -23.94 1.72 3.64
N TYR A 75 -22.68 1.90 3.24
CA TYR A 75 -22.29 2.69 2.07
C TYR A 75 -21.09 2.07 1.34
N TRP A 76 -21.04 2.20 0.02
CA TRP A 76 -19.94 1.66 -0.80
C TRP A 76 -18.77 2.65 -0.80
N SER A 77 -18.01 2.71 0.30
CA SER A 77 -16.99 3.74 0.53
C SER A 77 -15.85 3.75 -0.49
N TRP A 78 -15.67 2.65 -1.25
CA TRP A 78 -14.74 2.56 -2.37
C TRP A 78 -14.91 3.63 -3.48
N VAL A 79 -16.11 4.21 -3.65
CA VAL A 79 -16.34 5.24 -4.69
C VAL A 79 -16.20 6.68 -4.19
N ASN A 80 -15.85 6.89 -2.93
CA ASN A 80 -15.98 8.21 -2.29
C ASN A 80 -14.76 9.12 -2.46
N ASP A 81 -13.60 8.54 -2.79
CA ASP A 81 -12.34 9.27 -2.94
C ASP A 81 -11.80 9.18 -4.37
N PRO A 82 -11.01 10.18 -4.82
CA PRO A 82 -10.29 10.07 -6.07
C PRO A 82 -9.43 8.82 -6.01
N TRP A 83 -9.61 7.96 -7.00
CA TRP A 83 -8.92 6.68 -7.04
C TRP A 83 -7.41 6.90 -7.12
N PRO A 84 -6.60 5.99 -6.55
CA PRO A 84 -5.14 6.13 -6.55
C PRO A 84 -4.53 6.38 -7.94
N TRP A 85 -5.19 5.91 -9.01
CA TRP A 85 -4.76 6.07 -10.41
C TRP A 85 -5.36 7.27 -11.15
N GLU A 86 -6.28 8.03 -10.54
CA GLU A 86 -6.91 9.16 -11.24
C GLU A 86 -5.95 10.34 -11.46
N GLY A 87 -4.83 10.39 -10.72
CA GLY A 87 -3.87 11.48 -10.80
C GLY A 87 -4.49 12.79 -10.30
N GLY A 88 -3.80 13.50 -9.41
CA GLY A 88 -4.24 14.86 -9.08
C GLY A 88 -4.28 15.71 -10.35
N CYS A 89 -5.43 16.28 -10.68
CA CYS A 89 -5.60 17.23 -11.78
C CYS A 89 -5.01 18.61 -11.46
#